data_AF-A0A926SAM0-F1
#
_entry.id   AF-A0A926SAM0-F1
#
_cell.length_a   1.000
_cell.length_b   1.000
_cell.length_c   1.000
_cell.angle_alpha   90.00
_cell.angle_beta   90.00
_cell.angle_gamma   90.00
#
_symmetry.space_group_name_H-M   'P 1'
#
loop_
_entity.id
_entity.type
_entity.pdbx_description
1 polymer ?
#
loop_
_entity_poly.entity_id
_entity_poly.type
_entity_poly.pdbx_seq_one_letter_code
_entity_poly.pdbx_strand_id
1 'polypeptide(L)'
;MPARTRHVVTNLSQPGFPAYVRLQFDELRGRWALLAPEKVYWPDDISVAILNRCTGEATVSEIILDLAEEFEAPVEEIGPDVRDFLQEWSDRLVIRCGGRKA
;
A
#
# COMPACT_ATOMS: atom_id res chain seq x y z
N MET A 1 -8.92 -2.40 26.21
CA MET A 1 -9.17 -1.93 24.83
C MET A 1 -7.85 -1.42 24.28
N PRO A 2 -7.14 -2.12 23.37
CA PRO A 2 -5.91 -1.56 22.82
C PRO A 2 -6.27 -0.29 22.05
N ALA A 3 -5.62 0.81 22.41
CA ALA A 3 -5.72 2.06 21.68
C ALA A 3 -5.27 1.80 20.25
N ARG A 4 -6.17 1.99 19.29
CA ARG A 4 -5.89 1.97 17.86
C ARG A 4 -4.85 3.05 17.59
N THR A 5 -3.58 2.67 17.63
CA THR A 5 -2.48 3.55 17.26
C THR A 5 -2.65 3.80 15.78
N ARG A 6 -3.13 5.00 15.41
CA ARG A 6 -3.12 5.43 14.02
C ARG A 6 -1.65 5.46 13.59
N HIS A 7 -1.26 4.54 12.73
CA HIS A 7 0.05 4.57 12.12
C HIS A 7 0.00 5.65 11.04
N VAL A 8 0.70 6.76 11.31
CA VAL A 8 0.88 7.82 10.32
C VAL A 8 1.89 7.32 9.30
N VAL A 9 1.47 7.25 8.04
CA VAL A 9 2.35 6.85 6.95
C VAL A 9 3.30 8.00 6.66
N THR A 10 4.59 7.75 6.84
CA THR A 10 5.66 8.70 6.52
C THR A 10 6.51 8.16 5.37
N ASN A 11 7.32 9.03 4.76
CA ASN A 11 8.24 8.64 3.68
C ASN A 11 9.23 7.53 4.06
N LEU A 12 9.57 7.44 5.35
CA LEU A 12 10.45 6.42 5.90
C LEU A 12 9.70 5.18 6.41
N SER A 13 8.37 5.16 6.28
CA SER A 13 7.59 3.99 6.65
C SER A 13 7.81 2.90 5.62
N GLN A 14 7.88 1.66 6.09
CA GLN A 14 7.92 0.48 5.25
C GLN A 14 6.52 -0.16 5.27
N PRO A 15 5.67 0.13 4.27
CA PRO A 15 4.36 -0.51 4.14
C PRO A 15 4.55 -1.96 3.73
N GLY A 16 3.95 -2.87 4.48
CA GLY A 16 3.93 -4.29 4.17
C GLY A 16 2.58 -4.93 4.43
N PHE A 17 2.32 -6.05 3.78
CA PHE A 17 1.09 -6.80 3.99
C PHE A 17 1.08 -7.50 5.36
N PRO A 18 -0.03 -7.43 6.10
CA PRO A 18 -0.30 -8.33 7.21
C PRO A 18 -0.36 -9.78 6.71
N ALA A 19 -0.05 -10.75 7.59
CA ALA A 19 -0.05 -12.18 7.24
C ALA A 19 -1.40 -12.74 6.73
N TYR A 20 -2.50 -12.03 6.99
CA TYR A 20 -3.86 -12.39 6.57
C TYR A 20 -4.33 -11.66 5.30
N VAL A 21 -3.55 -10.73 4.75
CA VAL A 21 -3.87 -10.04 3.49
C VAL A 21 -3.04 -10.66 2.37
N ARG A 22 -3.69 -10.97 1.24
CA ARG A 22 -3.01 -11.50 0.06
C ARG A 22 -3.52 -10.83 -1.20
N LEU A 23 -2.58 -10.45 -2.06
CA LEU A 23 -2.87 -9.99 -3.40
C LEU A 23 -2.88 -11.22 -4.34
N GLN A 24 -3.98 -11.45 -5.04
CA GLN A 24 -4.15 -12.58 -5.95
C GLN A 24 -4.64 -12.08 -7.31
N PHE A 25 -4.01 -12.54 -8.39
CA PHE A 25 -4.48 -12.30 -9.74
C PHE A 25 -5.60 -13.29 -10.09
N ASP A 26 -6.75 -12.77 -10.52
CA ASP A 26 -7.89 -13.55 -11.00
C ASP A 26 -7.80 -13.66 -12.52
N GLU A 27 -7.32 -14.80 -13.02
CA GLU A 27 -7.20 -15.07 -14.46
C GLU A 27 -8.56 -15.15 -15.17
N LEU A 28 -9.64 -15.47 -14.46
CA LEU A 28 -10.98 -15.56 -15.05
C LEU A 28 -11.54 -14.18 -15.37
N ARG A 29 -11.20 -13.18 -14.58
CA ARG A 29 -11.63 -11.79 -14.74
C ARG A 29 -10.55 -10.87 -15.30
N GLY A 30 -9.31 -11.35 -15.40
CA GLY A 30 -8.14 -10.58 -15.83
C GLY A 30 -7.84 -9.39 -14.93
N ARG A 31 -8.07 -9.52 -13.61
CA ARG A 31 -7.90 -8.42 -12.65
C ARG A 31 -7.27 -8.89 -11.35
N TRP A 32 -6.67 -7.98 -10.62
CA TRP A 32 -6.14 -8.26 -9.29
C TRP A 32 -7.21 -8.10 -8.21
N ALA A 33 -7.17 -8.99 -7.23
CA ALA A 33 -8.01 -9.00 -6.05
C ALA A 33 -7.14 -9.01 -4.81
N LEU A 34 -7.39 -8.06 -3.90
CA LEU A 34 -6.81 -8.07 -2.57
C LEU A 34 -7.78 -8.77 -1.62
N LEU A 35 -7.39 -9.94 -1.16
CA LEU A 35 -8.11 -10.73 -0.18
C LEU A 35 -7.71 -10.27 1.22
N ALA A 36 -8.60 -9.54 1.90
CA ALA A 36 -8.50 -9.27 3.33
C ALA A 36 -9.55 -10.10 4.08
N PRO A 37 -9.31 -10.46 5.36
CA PRO A 37 -10.20 -11.34 6.12
C PRO A 37 -11.63 -10.78 6.27
N GLU A 38 -11.78 -9.46 6.29
CA GLU A 38 -13.08 -8.80 6.41
C GLU A 38 -13.71 -8.47 5.05
N LYS A 39 -12.91 -8.24 4.01
CA LYS A 39 -13.39 -7.75 2.72
C LYS A 39 -12.43 -8.07 1.56
N VAL A 40 -12.99 -8.33 0.39
CA VAL A 40 -12.23 -8.39 -0.86
C VAL A 40 -12.23 -7.00 -1.50
N TYR A 41 -11.05 -6.46 -1.76
CA TYR A 41 -10.87 -5.22 -2.51
C TYR A 41 -10.41 -5.54 -3.91
N TRP A 42 -10.80 -4.69 -4.85
CA TRP A 42 -10.42 -4.86 -6.24
C TRP A 42 -9.68 -3.62 -6.72
N PRO A 43 -8.37 -3.54 -6.46
CA PRO A 43 -7.54 -2.43 -6.91
C PRO A 43 -7.49 -2.34 -8.44
N ASP A 44 -7.38 -1.13 -8.95
CA ASP A 44 -6.97 -0.80 -10.33
C ASP A 44 -5.47 -1.11 -10.55
N ASP A 45 -5.02 -1.07 -11.80
CA ASP A 45 -3.62 -1.40 -12.17
C ASP A 45 -2.59 -0.53 -11.42
N ILE A 46 -2.87 0.75 -11.21
CA ILE A 46 -1.99 1.65 -10.45
C ILE A 46 -1.92 1.20 -8.98
N SER A 47 -3.08 0.98 -8.38
CA SER A 47 -3.19 0.45 -7.01
C SER A 47 -2.45 -0.86 -6.86
N VAL A 48 -2.56 -1.77 -7.82
CA VAL A 48 -1.83 -3.05 -7.84
C VAL A 48 -0.32 -2.82 -7.90
N ALA A 49 0.15 -1.92 -8.76
CA ALA A 49 1.58 -1.61 -8.87
C ALA A 49 2.15 -1.05 -7.56
N ILE A 50 1.40 -0.18 -6.87
CA ILE A 50 1.75 0.31 -5.52
C ILE A 50 1.79 -0.86 -4.53
N LEU A 51 0.74 -1.68 -4.51
CA LEU A 51 0.59 -2.81 -3.60
C LEU A 51 1.67 -3.87 -3.80
N ASN A 52 2.02 -4.17 -5.05
CA ASN A 52 3.04 -5.16 -5.39
C ASN A 52 4.44 -4.72 -4.91
N ARG A 53 4.69 -3.41 -4.83
CA ARG A 53 5.89 -2.82 -4.24
C ARG A 53 5.87 -2.76 -2.70
N CYS A 54 4.69 -2.88 -2.07
CA CYS A 54 4.53 -2.87 -0.61
C CYS A 54 4.89 -4.22 0.01
N THR A 55 6.16 -4.58 -0.02
CA THR A 55 6.68 -5.84 0.53
C THR A 55 7.02 -5.76 2.03
N GLY A 56 7.10 -4.56 2.60
CA GLY A 56 7.55 -4.31 3.97
C GLY A 56 9.05 -4.05 4.10
N GLU A 57 9.79 -4.06 2.99
CA GLU A 57 11.23 -3.74 2.95
C GLU A 57 11.48 -2.36 2.32
N ALA A 58 10.77 -2.07 1.22
CA ALA A 58 10.83 -0.78 0.54
C ALA A 58 10.18 0.33 1.38
N THR A 59 10.83 1.50 1.40
CA THR A 59 10.26 2.70 2.01
C THR A 59 9.27 3.38 1.07
N VAL A 60 8.32 4.14 1.62
CA VAL A 60 7.36 4.91 0.81
C VAL A 60 8.08 5.82 -0.19
N SER A 61 9.22 6.43 0.17
CA SER A 61 10.01 7.22 -0.79
C SER A 61 10.48 6.41 -2.00
N GLU A 62 11.00 5.20 -1.79
CA GLU A 62 11.47 4.32 -2.86
C GLU A 62 10.31 3.89 -3.76
N ILE A 63 9.18 3.52 -3.15
CA ILE A 63 7.97 3.15 -3.88
C ILE A 63 7.49 4.30 -4.77
N ILE A 64 7.48 5.54 -4.26
CA ILE A 64 7.08 6.72 -5.04
C ILE A 64 8.07 6.96 -6.20
N LEU A 65 9.37 6.81 -5.97
CA LEU A 65 10.38 6.99 -7.03
C LEU A 65 10.24 5.93 -8.13
N ASP A 66 10.08 4.67 -7.75
CA ASP A 66 9.87 3.58 -8.72
C ASP A 66 8.56 3.75 -9.51
N LEU A 67 7.50 4.22 -8.85
CA LEU A 67 6.22 4.52 -9.51
C LEU A 67 6.33 5.72 -10.45
N ALA A 68 7.06 6.76 -10.04
CA ALA A 68 7.29 7.93 -10.88
C ALA A 68 8.01 7.56 -12.18
N GLU A 69 8.97 6.64 -12.10
CA GLU A 69 9.65 6.09 -13.28
C GLU A 69 8.74 5.19 -14.12
N GLU A 70 7.98 4.29 -13.49
CA GLU A 70 7.10 3.34 -14.21
C GLU A 70 5.90 4.01 -14.88
N PHE A 71 5.32 5.03 -14.25
CA PHE A 71 4.14 5.75 -14.73
C PHE A 71 4.48 7.07 -15.44
N GLU A 72 5.77 7.40 -15.62
CA GLU A 72 6.25 8.65 -16.24
C GLU A 72 5.62 9.92 -15.65
N ALA A 73 5.28 9.90 -14.36
CA ALA A 73 4.59 10.98 -13.68
C ALA A 73 5.48 11.63 -12.60
N PRO A 74 5.30 12.93 -12.32
CA PRO A 74 6.14 13.63 -11.38
C PRO A 74 5.91 13.12 -9.94
N VAL A 75 7.01 12.92 -9.21
CA VAL A 75 7.05 12.51 -7.79
C VAL A 75 6.21 13.44 -6.90
N GLU A 76 6.08 14.72 -7.30
CA GLU A 76 5.29 15.73 -6.59
C GLU A 76 3.77 15.50 -6.73
N GLU A 77 3.31 14.86 -7.81
CA GLU A 77 1.90 14.47 -8.00
C GLU A 77 1.63 13.08 -7.41
N ILE A 78 2.50 12.10 -7.67
CA ILE A 78 2.35 10.73 -7.16
C ILE A 78 2.57 10.66 -5.66
N GLY A 79 3.52 11.42 -5.11
CA GLY A 79 3.91 11.36 -3.71
C GLY A 79 2.78 11.58 -2.71
N PRO A 80 2.00 12.67 -2.80
CA PRO A 80 0.84 12.87 -1.94
C PRO A 80 -0.25 11.82 -2.20
N ASP A 81 -0.51 11.44 -3.46
CA ASP A 81 -1.53 10.46 -3.82
C ASP A 81 -1.23 9.06 -3.23
N VAL A 82 0.00 8.57 -3.39
CA VAL A 82 0.46 7.30 -2.82
C VAL A 82 0.43 7.34 -1.29
N ARG A 83 0.78 8.48 -0.67
CA ARG A 83 0.69 8.62 0.78
C ARG A 83 -0.73 8.55 1.29
N ASP A 84 -1.66 9.28 0.67
CA ASP A 84 -3.07 9.26 1.04
C ASP A 84 -3.67 7.87 0.81
N PHE A 85 -3.31 7.22 -0.31
CA PHE A 85 -3.68 5.83 -0.58
C PHE A 85 -3.17 4.89 0.51
N LEU A 86 -1.88 4.91 0.83
CA LEU A 86 -1.31 4.06 1.88
C LEU A 86 -1.90 4.38 3.26
N GLN A 87 -2.22 5.64 3.55
CA GLN A 87 -2.86 6.05 4.79
C GLN A 87 -4.26 5.46 4.89
N GLU A 88 -5.08 5.57 3.84
CA GLU A 88 -6.43 5.00 3.82
C GLU A 88 -6.40 3.48 3.98
N TRP A 89 -5.46 2.81 3.32
CA TRP A 89 -5.28 1.37 3.40
C TRP A 89 -4.74 0.91 4.77
N SER A 90 -3.92 1.73 5.42
CA SER A 90 -3.50 1.53 6.80
C SER A 90 -4.67 1.69 7.77
N ASP A 91 -5.54 2.70 7.57
CA ASP A 91 -6.77 2.90 8.35
C ASP A 91 -7.77 1.74 8.17
N ARG A 92 -7.78 1.09 7.00
CA ARG A 92 -8.55 -0.13 6.70
C ARG A 92 -7.91 -1.43 7.24
N LEU A 93 -6.79 -1.34 7.96
CA LEU A 93 -6.05 -2.48 8.52
C LEU A 93 -5.55 -3.49 7.48
N VAL A 94 -5.48 -3.10 6.20
CA VAL A 94 -5.00 -3.96 5.11
C VAL A 94 -3.51 -3.80 4.82
N ILE A 95 -2.91 -2.67 5.23
CA ILE A 95 -1.47 -2.42 5.14
C ILE A 95 -0.94 -2.11 6.53
N ARG A 96 0.20 -2.70 6.89
CA ARG A 96 0.92 -2.37 8.12
C ARG A 96 2.11 -1.50 7.78
N CYS A 97 2.13 -0.27 8.27
CA CYS A 97 3.33 0.56 8.21
C CYS A 97 4.23 0.28 9.41
N GLY A 98 5.40 -0.32 9.15
CA GLY A 98 6.47 -0.52 10.13
C GLY A 98 7.17 0.79 10.48
N GLY A 99 6.47 1.75 11.07
CA GLY A 99 7.10 2.95 11.63
C GLY A 99 7.59 2.65 13.05
N ARG A 100 8.88 2.94 13.35
CA ARG A 100 9.39 2.91 14.73
C ARG A 100 8.42 3.64 15.64
N LYS A 101 7.99 2.97 16.72
CA LYS A 101 7.30 3.59 17.85
C LYS A 101 8.14 4.80 18.29
N ALA A 102 7.59 6.00 18.17
CA ALA A 102 8.00 7.13 19.00
C ALA A 102 7.36 6.93 20.39
#